data_AF-A0A660RIL5-F1
#
_entry.id   AF-A0A660RIL5-F1
#
_cell.length_a   1.000
_cell.length_b   1.000
_cell.length_c   1.000
_cell.angle_alpha   90.00
_cell.angle_beta   90.00
_cell.angle_gamma   90.00
#
_symmetry.space_group_name_H-M   'P 1'
#
loop_
_entity.id
_entity.type
_entity.pdbx_description
1 polymer ?
#
loop_
_entity_poly.entity_id
_entity_poly.type
_entity_poly.pdbx_seq_one_letter_code
_entity_poly.pdbx_strand_id
1 'polypeptide(L)'
;MRIRWFGHSCFLLEPDSGHPKILTDPFDDSIGYPIPDVTPDLITESHQHFDHNAHRFIKGNYKLIKDPGNFEEFGTRITGVVTYHDKSHGSERGKNIVFKIE
;
A
#
# COMPACT_ATOMS: atom_id res chain seq x y z
N MET A 1 -2.70 -12.48 -13.11
CA MET A 1 -2.53 -11.67 -11.88
C MET A 1 -3.10 -12.44 -10.70
N ARG A 2 -2.32 -12.58 -9.63
CA ARG A 2 -2.70 -13.17 -8.34
C ARG A 2 -2.80 -12.07 -7.28
N ILE A 3 -3.83 -12.14 -6.44
CA ILE A 3 -4.02 -11.24 -5.29
C ILE A 3 -4.01 -12.09 -4.03
N ARG A 4 -3.13 -11.76 -3.07
CA ARG A 4 -3.08 -12.39 -1.75
C ARG A 4 -3.47 -11.37 -0.69
N TRP A 5 -4.41 -11.72 0.18
CA TRP A 5 -4.81 -10.88 1.32
C TRP A 5 -4.10 -11.36 2.58
N PHE A 6 -3.52 -10.43 3.34
CA PHE A 6 -2.81 -10.72 4.59
C PHE A 6 -3.58 -10.29 5.85
N GLY A 7 -4.74 -9.66 5.69
CA GLY A 7 -5.49 -9.03 6.78
C GLY A 7 -5.61 -7.53 6.58
N HIS A 8 -6.52 -6.89 7.32
CA HIS A 8 -6.79 -5.45 7.24
C HIS A 8 -6.89 -4.95 5.77
N SER A 9 -6.23 -3.84 5.44
CA SER A 9 -6.08 -3.33 4.06
C SER A 9 -4.82 -3.83 3.34
N CYS A 10 -4.19 -4.92 3.81
CA CYS A 10 -2.92 -5.39 3.27
C CYS A 10 -3.10 -6.49 2.22
N PHE A 11 -2.78 -6.16 0.97
CA PHE A 11 -2.82 -7.08 -0.17
C PHE A 11 -1.47 -7.10 -0.86
N LEU A 12 -1.02 -8.28 -1.28
CA LEU A 12 0.06 -8.42 -2.24
C LEU A 12 -0.52 -8.72 -3.62
N LEU A 13 -0.24 -7.82 -4.55
CA LEU A 13 -0.57 -7.94 -5.96
C LEU A 13 0.64 -8.54 -6.68
N GLU A 14 0.44 -9.69 -7.32
CA GLU A 14 1.47 -10.46 -8.00
C GLU A 14 1.07 -10.68 -9.47
N PRO A 15 1.64 -9.89 -10.38
CA PRO A 15 1.48 -10.10 -11.82
C PRO A 15 2.10 -11.42 -12.27
N ASP A 16 1.70 -11.91 -13.45
CA ASP A 16 2.10 -13.26 -13.90
C ASP A 16 3.57 -13.34 -14.34
N SER A 17 4.12 -12.30 -14.99
CA SER A 17 5.57 -12.15 -15.22
C SER A 17 5.93 -10.74 -15.68
N GLY A 18 7.16 -10.29 -15.37
CA GLY A 18 7.74 -9.04 -15.89
C GLY A 18 7.35 -7.74 -15.20
N HIS A 19 6.46 -7.78 -14.21
CA HIS A 19 5.98 -6.60 -13.47
C HIS A 19 6.26 -6.71 -11.97
N PRO A 20 6.42 -5.57 -11.26
CA PRO A 20 6.71 -5.54 -9.82
C PRO A 20 5.57 -6.13 -8.98
N LYS A 21 5.94 -6.78 -7.86
CA LYS A 21 5.01 -7.13 -6.80
C LYS A 21 4.71 -5.90 -5.94
N ILE A 22 3.44 -5.68 -5.65
CA ILE A 22 3.00 -4.47 -4.94
C ILE A 22 2.29 -4.89 -3.65
N LEU A 23 2.79 -4.44 -2.50
CA LEU A 23 2.15 -4.62 -1.21
C LEU A 23 1.41 -3.34 -0.81
N THR A 24 0.13 -3.45 -0.45
CA THR A 24 -0.66 -2.31 0.02
C THR A 24 -0.71 -2.27 1.55
N ASP A 25 -0.76 -1.08 2.14
CA ASP A 25 -1.05 -0.79 3.55
C ASP A 25 -0.54 -1.84 4.55
N PRO A 26 0.80 -2.05 4.64
CA PRO A 26 1.34 -2.97 5.63
C PRO A 26 1.02 -2.49 7.05
N PHE A 27 0.73 -3.44 7.92
CA PHE A 27 0.43 -3.22 9.34
C PHE A 27 1.45 -3.92 10.24
N ASP A 28 1.44 -3.57 11.52
CA ASP A 28 2.23 -4.25 12.54
C ASP A 28 1.41 -5.28 13.34
N ASP A 29 2.07 -5.96 14.27
CA ASP A 29 1.49 -7.04 15.05
C ASP A 29 0.35 -6.59 15.99
N SER A 30 0.16 -5.28 16.20
CA SER A 30 -0.96 -4.76 17.00
C SER A 30 -2.34 -4.99 16.38
N ILE A 31 -2.41 -5.20 15.05
CA ILE A 31 -3.66 -5.40 14.32
C ILE A 31 -4.20 -6.83 14.48
N GLY A 32 -3.38 -7.76 14.98
CA GLY A 32 -3.80 -9.14 15.26
C GLY A 32 -3.67 -10.10 14.07
N TYR A 33 -3.04 -9.66 12.98
CA TYR A 33 -2.66 -10.52 11.86
C TYR A 33 -1.14 -10.77 11.86
N PRO A 34 -0.67 -11.93 11.36
CA PRO A 34 0.76 -12.15 11.15
C PRO A 34 1.33 -11.10 10.19
N ILE A 35 2.51 -10.57 10.51
CA ILE A 35 3.23 -9.64 9.62
C ILE A 35 3.53 -10.37 8.29
N PRO A 36 3.23 -9.76 7.12
CA PRO A 36 3.50 -10.38 5.83
C PRO A 36 4.98 -10.74 5.63
N ASP A 37 5.30 -12.03 5.48
CA ASP A 37 6.66 -12.48 5.12
C ASP A 37 6.85 -12.50 3.60
N VAL A 38 7.00 -11.31 3.02
CA VAL A 38 7.13 -11.10 1.58
C VAL A 38 8.19 -10.03 1.28
N THR A 39 8.72 -10.06 0.06
CA THR A 39 9.67 -9.07 -0.47
C THR A 39 9.05 -8.40 -1.70
N PRO A 40 8.19 -7.38 -1.51
CA PRO A 40 7.60 -6.65 -2.63
C PRO A 40 8.62 -5.70 -3.26
N ASP A 41 8.38 -5.32 -4.50
CA ASP A 41 9.18 -4.31 -5.21
C ASP A 41 8.65 -2.90 -4.92
N LEU A 42 7.34 -2.79 -4.66
CA LEU A 42 6.63 -1.54 -4.37
C LEU A 42 5.74 -1.70 -3.13
N ILE A 43 5.66 -0.64 -2.33
CA ILE A 43 4.69 -0.53 -1.24
C ILE A 43 3.86 0.72 -1.44
N THR A 44 2.54 0.61 -1.30
CA THR A 44 1.64 1.77 -1.26
C THR A 44 1.06 1.96 0.14
N GLU A 45 0.99 3.20 0.63
CA GLU A 45 0.33 3.54 1.90
C GLU A 45 -0.76 4.56 1.66
N SER A 46 -2.01 4.15 1.87
CA SER A 46 -3.18 5.01 1.66
C SER A 46 -3.17 6.23 2.57
N HIS A 47 -2.68 6.09 3.80
CA HIS A 47 -2.53 7.16 4.77
C HIS A 47 -1.55 6.78 5.88
N GLN A 48 -1.28 7.68 6.82
CA GLN A 48 -0.19 7.55 7.79
C GLN A 48 -0.66 7.22 9.21
N HIS A 49 -1.84 6.61 9.36
CA HIS A 49 -2.22 6.00 10.63
C HIS A 49 -1.38 4.74 10.88
N PHE A 50 -1.19 4.41 12.16
CA PHE A 50 -0.27 3.36 12.61
C PHE A 50 -0.61 1.98 12.04
N ASP A 51 -1.89 1.75 11.70
CA ASP A 51 -2.42 0.50 11.20
C ASP A 51 -2.32 0.35 9.67
N HIS A 52 -1.72 1.33 8.96
CA HIS A 52 -1.56 1.31 7.50
C HIS A 52 -0.14 1.65 7.00
N ASN A 53 0.79 2.06 7.88
CA ASN A 53 2.11 2.59 7.49
C ASN A 53 3.32 1.80 8.01
N ALA A 54 3.13 0.50 8.26
CA ALA A 54 4.11 -0.34 8.93
C ALA A 54 5.17 -0.93 7.99
N HIS A 55 5.52 -0.25 6.89
CA HIS A 55 6.48 -0.73 5.89
C HIS A 55 7.85 -1.12 6.48
N ARG A 56 8.23 -0.53 7.62
CA ARG A 56 9.47 -0.85 8.36
C ARG A 56 9.63 -2.32 8.76
N PHE A 57 8.54 -3.08 8.80
CA PHE A 57 8.57 -4.52 9.11
C PHE A 57 8.65 -5.41 7.87
N ILE A 58 8.55 -4.83 6.66
CA ILE A 58 8.58 -5.56 5.40
C ILE A 58 10.02 -5.73 4.93
N LYS A 59 10.35 -6.93 4.46
CA LYS A 59 11.70 -7.29 4.02
C LYS A 59 11.98 -6.81 2.60
N GLY A 60 13.26 -6.67 2.28
CA GLY A 60 13.74 -6.41 0.92
C GLY A 60 13.89 -4.92 0.60
N ASN A 61 14.26 -4.64 -0.65
CA ASN A 61 14.37 -3.29 -1.17
C ASN A 61 13.11 -2.98 -1.96
N TYR A 62 12.28 -2.08 -1.43
CA TYR A 62 11.07 -1.63 -2.08
C TYR A 62 11.13 -0.12 -2.32
N LYS A 63 10.35 0.35 -3.28
CA LYS A 63 10.03 1.78 -3.39
C LYS A 63 8.68 2.06 -2.73
N LEU A 64 8.68 3.02 -1.81
CA LEU A 64 7.51 3.42 -1.05
C LEU A 64 6.77 4.55 -1.77
N ILE A 65 5.47 4.36 -1.99
CA ILE A 65 4.55 5.34 -2.58
C ILE A 65 3.49 5.67 -1.54
N LYS A 66 3.62 6.84 -0.92
CA LYS A 66 2.71 7.30 0.16
C LYS A 66 2.19 8.72 -0.06
N ASP A 67 2.41 9.24 -1.27
CA ASP A 67 2.01 10.58 -1.69
C ASP A 67 1.08 10.46 -2.91
N PRO A 68 0.12 11.39 -3.08
CA PRO A 68 -0.69 11.46 -4.29
C PRO A 68 0.16 11.91 -5.49
N GLY A 69 -0.25 11.50 -6.68
CA GLY A 69 0.47 11.82 -7.91
C GLY A 69 0.42 10.71 -8.95
N ASN A 70 1.21 10.87 -10.01
CA ASN A 70 1.43 9.84 -11.03
C ASN A 70 2.87 9.33 -10.89
N PHE A 71 3.01 8.02 -10.84
CA PHE A 71 4.28 7.32 -10.68
C PHE A 71 4.41 6.28 -11.79
N GLU A 72 5.62 6.09 -12.29
CA GLU A 72 5.95 5.01 -13.22
C GLU A 72 7.19 4.30 -12.67
N GLU A 73 6.97 3.12 -12.08
CA GLU A 73 7.99 2.38 -11.35
C GLU A 73 8.06 0.96 -11.87
N PHE A 74 9.26 0.53 -12.28
CA PHE A 74 9.49 -0.81 -12.83
C PHE A 74 8.53 -1.19 -13.98
N GLY A 75 8.13 -0.20 -14.79
CA GLY A 75 7.21 -0.40 -15.91
C GLY A 75 5.73 -0.52 -15.52
N THR A 76 5.38 -0.27 -14.25
CA THR A 76 3.99 -0.18 -13.78
C THR A 76 3.62 1.27 -13.49
N ARG A 77 2.44 1.68 -13.97
CA ARG A 77 1.88 3.01 -13.70
C ARG A 77 1.00 2.96 -12.47
N ILE A 78 1.18 3.93 -11.58
CA ILE A 78 0.42 4.08 -10.35
C ILE A 78 -0.08 5.52 -10.24
N THR A 79 -1.38 5.69 -10.04
CA THR A 79 -1.99 7.00 -9.79
C THR A 79 -2.55 7.03 -8.37
N GLY A 80 -2.00 7.90 -7.52
CA GLY A 80 -2.52 8.20 -6.19
C GLY A 80 -3.48 9.39 -6.22
N VAL A 81 -4.76 9.17 -5.94
CA VAL A 81 -5.80 10.19 -5.91
C VAL A 81 -6.15 10.56 -4.47
N VAL A 82 -6.05 11.84 -4.12
CA VAL A 82 -6.43 12.32 -2.78
C VAL A 82 -7.92 12.16 -2.57
N THR A 83 -8.26 11.57 -1.43
CA THR A 83 -9.59 11.39 -0.85
C THR A 83 -9.50 11.69 0.65
N TYR A 84 -10.56 11.41 1.39
CA TYR A 84 -10.63 11.66 2.84
C TYR A 84 -11.04 10.40 3.57
N HIS A 85 -10.52 10.23 4.79
CA HIS A 85 -10.85 9.09 5.64
C HIS A 85 -12.16 9.30 6.43
N ASP A 86 -12.85 10.40 6.21
CA ASP A 86 -14.11 10.77 6.86
C ASP A 86 -15.05 11.49 5.89
N LYS A 87 -16.26 11.83 6.36
CA LYS A 87 -17.28 12.57 5.60
C LYS A 87 -17.12 14.09 5.69
N SER A 88 -16.15 14.57 6.45
CA SER A 88 -15.93 15.96 6.81
C SER A 88 -14.62 16.51 6.22
N HIS A 89 -14.23 16.00 5.06
CA HIS A 89 -13.05 16.44 4.30
C HIS A 89 -11.71 16.32 5.06
N GLY A 90 -11.57 15.25 5.85
CA GLY A 90 -10.36 14.91 6.59
C GLY A 90 -10.24 15.59 7.95
N SER A 91 -11.27 16.31 8.41
CA SER A 91 -11.18 17.02 9.69
C SER A 91 -11.21 16.09 10.90
N GLU A 92 -11.75 14.88 10.77
CA GLU A 92 -11.91 13.91 11.86
C GLU A 92 -10.82 12.83 11.82
N ARG A 93 -10.47 12.38 10.61
CA ARG A 93 -9.60 11.21 10.38
C ARG A 93 -8.52 11.47 9.32
N GLY A 94 -8.39 12.69 8.82
CA GLY A 94 -7.33 13.05 7.88
C GLY A 94 -7.57 12.64 6.43
N LYS A 95 -6.52 12.81 5.62
CA LYS A 95 -6.52 12.50 4.19
C LYS A 95 -6.34 10.99 3.96
N ASN A 96 -6.80 10.54 2.82
CA ASN A 96 -6.60 9.19 2.31
C ASN A 96 -6.15 9.25 0.84
N ILE A 97 -5.43 8.26 0.36
CA ILE A 97 -5.03 8.12 -1.03
C ILE A 97 -5.63 6.84 -1.59
N VAL A 98 -6.36 6.94 -2.69
CA VAL A 98 -6.77 5.79 -3.49
C VAL A 98 -5.71 5.56 -4.56
N PHE A 99 -5.12 4.38 -4.60
CA PHE A 99 -4.16 4.01 -5.63
C PHE A 99 -4.83 3.20 -6.75
N LYS A 100 -4.74 3.71 -7.97
CA LYS A 100 -5.02 2.96 -9.20
C LYS A 100 -3.71 2.39 -9.72
N ILE A 101 -3.67 1.08 -9.94
CA ILE A 101 -2.51 0.33 -10.44
C ILE A 101 -2.90 -0.25 -11.80
N GLU A 102 -2.08 0.01 -12.83
CA GLU A 102 -2.30 -0.40 -14.23
C GLU A 102 -1.43 -1.58 -14.66
#